data_AF-A0A0R1U1C9-F1
#
_entry.id   AF-A0A0R1U1C9-F1
#
_cell.length_a   1.000
_cell.length_b   1.000
_cell.length_c   1.000
_cell.angle_alpha   90.00
_cell.angle_beta   90.00
_cell.angle_gamma   90.00
#
_symmetry.space_group_name_H-M   'P 1'
#
loop_
_entity.id
_entity.type
_entity.pdbx_description
1 polymer ?
#
loop_
_entity_poly.entity_id
_entity_poly.type
_entity_poly.pdbx_seq_one_letter_code
_entity_poly.pdbx_strand_id
1 'polypeptide(L)'
;MKEDDLMKLWHWWLQGGIKGNKRYIIFPLSEAVAIPFGIWLLTAPECSFLQYLVTPKMIVVVLVCLVGGGALLNGLDRLVETIKK
;
A
#
# COMPACT_ATOMS: atom_id res chain seq x y z
N MET A 1 -19.40 -6.00 -8.60
CA MET A 1 -19.04 -6.08 -7.16
C MET A 1 -19.93 -5.08 -6.46
N LYS A 2 -20.77 -5.50 -5.51
CA LYS A 2 -21.68 -4.57 -4.82
C LYS A 2 -20.89 -3.75 -3.81
N GLU A 3 -21.32 -2.52 -3.56
CA GLU A 3 -20.66 -1.56 -2.65
C GLU A 3 -20.49 -2.13 -1.23
N ASP A 4 -21.45 -2.96 -0.80
CA ASP A 4 -21.44 -3.67 0.49
C ASP A 4 -20.30 -4.70 0.60
N ASP A 5 -19.91 -5.33 -0.51
CA ASP A 5 -18.82 -6.31 -0.54
C ASP A 5 -17.45 -5.63 -0.39
N LEU A 6 -17.29 -4.43 -0.97
CA LEU A 6 -16.10 -3.60 -0.85
C LEU A 6 -15.90 -3.13 0.60
N MET A 7 -16.97 -2.66 1.24
CA MET A 7 -16.92 -2.25 2.65
C MET A 7 -16.61 -3.43 3.58
N LYS A 8 -17.13 -4.63 3.30
CA LYS A 8 -16.78 -5.85 4.03
C LYS A 8 -15.32 -6.25 3.84
N LEU A 9 -14.82 -6.20 2.61
CA LEU A 9 -13.43 -6.53 2.31
C LEU A 9 -12.48 -5.53 2.98
N TRP A 10 -12.81 -4.25 2.93
CA TRP A 10 -12.08 -3.17 3.57
C TRP A 10 -12.05 -3.33 5.09
N HIS A 11 -13.21 -3.61 5.72
CA HIS A 11 -13.25 -3.92 7.15
C HIS A 11 -12.50 -5.21 7.49
N TRP A 12 -12.54 -6.24 6.66
CA TRP A 12 -11.75 -7.46 6.85
C TRP A 12 -10.24 -7.18 6.76
N TRP A 13 -9.82 -6.33 5.82
CA TRP A 13 -8.43 -5.91 5.66
C TRP A 13 -7.96 -5.06 6.85
N LEU A 14 -8.76 -4.09 7.28
CA LEU A 14 -8.50 -3.21 8.44
C LEU A 14 -8.54 -3.95 9.80
N GLN A 15 -9.47 -4.89 9.97
CA GLN A 15 -9.57 -5.73 11.18
C GLN A 15 -8.58 -6.89 11.19
N GLY A 16 -7.75 -7.02 10.15
CA GLY A 16 -6.71 -8.03 10.11
C GLY A 16 -7.21 -9.41 9.73
N GLY A 17 -7.67 -9.57 8.49
CA GLY A 17 -7.54 -10.84 7.77
C GLY A 17 -6.12 -11.43 7.89
N ILE A 18 -5.15 -10.54 8.17
CA ILE A 18 -3.83 -10.83 8.70
C ILE A 18 -3.74 -10.18 10.10
N LYS A 19 -3.99 -10.97 11.15
CA LYS A 19 -4.02 -10.49 12.55
C LYS A 19 -2.61 -10.12 13.07
N GLY A 20 -2.49 -9.01 13.80
CA GLY A 20 -1.29 -8.63 14.58
C GLY A 20 -0.27 -7.75 13.85
N ASN A 21 0.99 -7.75 14.32
CA ASN A 21 2.08 -6.88 13.85
C ASN A 21 2.44 -7.01 12.35
N LYS A 22 1.90 -8.04 11.68
CA LYS A 22 2.18 -8.34 10.26
C LYS A 22 1.54 -7.34 9.28
N ARG A 23 0.48 -6.63 9.68
CA ARG A 23 -0.15 -5.59 8.83
C ARG A 23 0.81 -4.45 8.48
N TYR A 24 1.68 -4.08 9.42
CA TYR A 24 2.70 -3.05 9.23
C TYR A 24 3.87 -3.51 8.37
N ILE A 25 3.95 -4.80 8.03
CA ILE A 25 4.95 -5.35 7.11
C ILE A 25 4.33 -5.49 5.71
N ILE A 26 3.09 -5.98 5.65
CA ILE A 26 2.43 -6.31 4.38
C ILE A 26 1.95 -5.06 3.66
N PHE A 27 1.47 -4.06 4.38
CA PHE A 27 1.04 -2.80 3.75
C PHE A 27 2.18 -2.05 3.04
N PRO A 28 3.35 -1.82 3.67
CA PRO A 28 4.48 -1.22 2.94
C PRO A 28 4.92 -2.07 1.74
N LEU A 29 4.85 -3.41 1.82
CA LEU A 29 5.12 -4.29 0.68
C LEU A 29 4.09 -4.12 -0.45
N SER A 30 2.79 -4.03 -0.12
CA SER A 30 1.75 -3.83 -1.12
C SER A 30 1.84 -2.46 -1.78
N GLU A 31 2.10 -1.41 -0.99
CA GLU A 31 2.31 -0.04 -1.50
C GLU A 31 3.55 0.04 -2.40
N ALA A 32 4.64 -0.62 -2.00
CA ALA A 32 5.87 -0.68 -2.77
C ALA A 32 5.72 -1.39 -4.13
N VAL A 33 4.63 -2.15 -4.35
CA VAL A 33 4.31 -2.73 -5.65
C VAL A 33 3.23 -1.92 -6.36
N ALA A 34 2.16 -1.56 -5.66
CA ALA A 34 1.00 -0.89 -6.22
C ALA A 34 1.32 0.52 -6.72
N ILE A 35 2.10 1.32 -5.97
CA ILE A 35 2.47 2.67 -6.38
C ILE A 35 3.34 2.64 -7.65
N PRO A 36 4.47 1.91 -7.70
CA PRO A 36 5.27 1.83 -8.92
C PRO A 36 4.50 1.25 -10.10
N PHE A 37 3.60 0.30 -9.86
CA PHE A 37 2.76 -0.27 -10.90
C PHE A 37 1.78 0.77 -11.48
N GLY A 38 1.13 1.57 -10.63
CA GLY A 38 0.26 2.65 -11.07
C GLY A 38 1.01 3.71 -11.89
N ILE A 39 2.19 4.12 -11.43
CA ILE A 39 3.00 5.10 -12.15
C ILE A 39 3.51 4.53 -13.49
N TRP A 40 3.94 3.26 -13.50
CA TRP A 40 4.34 2.56 -14.73
C TRP A 40 3.22 2.58 -15.77
N LEU A 41 2.00 2.23 -15.35
CA LEU A 41 0.83 2.15 -16.21
C LEU A 41 0.47 3.50 -16.85
N LEU A 42 0.76 4.61 -16.16
CA LEU A 42 0.50 5.97 -16.63
C LEU A 42 1.64 6.59 -17.44
N THR A 43 2.87 6.12 -17.29
CA THR A 43 4.06 6.84 -17.82
C THR A 43 4.86 6.06 -18.85
N ALA A 44 4.90 4.73 -18.75
CA ALA A 44 5.74 3.90 -19.62
C ALA A 44 5.19 2.47 -19.78
N PRO A 45 3.93 2.30 -20.22
CA PRO A 45 3.34 0.97 -20.41
C PRO A 45 4.06 0.15 -21.49
N GLU A 46 4.79 0.82 -22.38
CA GLU A 46 5.57 0.21 -23.47
C GLU A 46 6.77 -0.62 -22.97
N CYS A 47 7.27 -0.33 -21.76
CA CYS A 47 8.40 -1.03 -21.16
C CYS A 47 7.92 -2.11 -20.19
N SER A 48 8.71 -3.17 -20.01
CA SER A 48 8.37 -4.20 -19.02
C SER A 48 8.40 -3.62 -17.60
N PHE A 49 7.38 -3.91 -16.79
CA PHE A 49 7.28 -3.41 -15.41
C PHE A 49 8.54 -3.69 -14.57
N LEU A 50 9.14 -4.87 -14.72
CA LEU A 50 10.38 -5.21 -14.02
C LEU A 50 11.57 -4.32 -14.42
N GLN A 51 11.68 -3.97 -15.71
CA GLN A 51 12.72 -3.05 -16.17
C GLN A 51 12.48 -1.64 -15.61
N TYR A 52 11.22 -1.24 -15.52
CA TYR A 52 10.82 0.05 -14.98
C TYR A 52 11.09 0.14 -13.46
N LEU A 53 10.82 -0.92 -12.70
CA LEU A 53 11.12 -1.03 -11.27
C LEU A 53 12.60 -0.84 -10.93
N VAL A 54 13.49 -1.31 -11.80
CA VAL A 54 14.95 -1.24 -11.60
C VAL A 54 15.52 0.13 -11.96
N THR A 55 14.71 1.06 -12.46
CA THR A 55 15.18 2.42 -12.70
C THR A 55 15.50 3.14 -11.38
N PRO A 56 16.54 3.99 -11.34
CA PRO A 56 16.98 4.64 -10.10
C PRO A 56 15.87 5.43 -9.40
N LYS A 57 14.98 6.06 -10.20
CA LYS A 57 13.84 6.82 -9.69
C LYS A 57 12.83 5.92 -8.97
N MET A 58 12.52 4.76 -9.53
CA MET A 58 11.51 3.86 -8.95
C MET A 58 12.05 3.07 -7.76
N ILE A 59 13.35 2.77 -7.73
CA ILE A 59 14.00 2.21 -6.54
C ILE A 59 13.82 3.14 -5.33
N VAL A 60 14.00 4.46 -5.51
CA VAL A 60 13.77 5.44 -4.43
C VAL A 60 12.31 5.42 -3.97
N VAL A 61 11.35 5.38 -4.90
CA VAL A 61 9.92 5.29 -4.56
C VAL A 61 9.61 4.02 -3.77
N VAL A 62 10.13 2.87 -4.18
CA VAL A 62 9.98 1.59 -3.48
C VAL A 62 10.53 1.67 -2.06
N LEU A 63 11.72 2.25 -1.87
CA LEU A 63 12.33 2.41 -0.55
C LEU A 63 11.49 3.33 0.35
N VAL A 64 10.97 4.42 -0.19
CA VAL A 64 10.07 5.32 0.55
C VAL A 64 8.77 4.61 0.94
N CYS A 65 8.20 3.79 0.06
CA CYS A 65 7.00 3.01 0.37
C CYS A 65 7.27 1.96 1.46
N LEU A 66 8.43 1.31 1.43
CA LEU A 66 8.81 0.30 2.42
C LEU A 66 9.06 0.90 3.81
N VAL A 67 9.78 2.02 3.89
CA VAL A 67 10.09 2.69 5.16
C VAL A 67 8.89 3.50 5.67
N GLY A 68 8.23 4.22 4.77
CA GLY A 68 7.13 5.13 5.09
C GLY A 68 5.79 4.43 5.27
N GLY A 69 5.50 3.36 4.52
CA GLY A 69 4.18 2.72 4.50
C GLY A 69 3.74 2.19 5.87
N GLY A 70 4.67 1.60 6.64
CA GLY A 70 4.38 1.15 8.00
C GLY A 70 4.08 2.30 8.97
N ALA A 71 4.84 3.40 8.87
CA ALA A 71 4.63 4.59 9.70
C ALA A 71 3.32 5.32 9.33
N LEU A 72 3.01 5.40 8.04
CA LEU A 72 1.79 6.02 7.53
C LEU A 72 0.55 5.30 8.05
N LEU A 73 0.57 3.96 8.01
CA LEU A 73 -0.56 3.15 8.47
C LEU A 73 -0.74 3.22 9.99
N ASN A 74 0.35 3.27 10.77
CA ASN A 74 0.28 3.49 12.21
C ASN A 74 -0.28 4.90 12.55
N GLY A 75 0.07 5.92 11.77
CA GLY A 75 -0.50 7.27 11.92
C GLY A 75 -2.00 7.30 11.61
N LEU A 76 -2.41 6.63 10.53
CA LEU A 76 -3.81 6.45 10.14
C LEU A 76 -4.62 5.72 11.22
N ASP A 77 -4.09 4.63 11.78
CA ASP A 77 -4.72 3.90 12.89
C ASP A 77 -5.00 4.84 14.07
N ARG A 78 -4.01 5.63 14.50
CA ARG A 78 -4.17 6.59 15.61
C ARG A 78 -5.16 7.71 15.31
N LEU A 79 -5.19 8.21 14.08
CA LEU A 79 -6.17 9.22 13.65
C LEU A 79 -7.59 8.66 13.69
N VAL A 80 -7.80 7.45 13.17
CA VAL A 80 -9.12 6.79 13.21
C VAL A 80 -9.56 6.54 14.65
N GLU A 81 -8.65 6.10 15.53
CA GLU A 81 -8.94 5.96 16.96
C GLU A 81 -9.30 7.28 17.63
N THR A 82 -8.65 8.39 17.23
CA THR A 82 -8.94 9.72 17.76
C THR A 82 -10.29 10.25 17.28
N ILE A 83 -10.65 10.03 16.01
CA ILE A 83 -11.93 10.46 15.42
C ILE A 83 -13.12 9.67 16.00
N LYS A 84 -12.89 8.40 16.40
CA LYS A 84 -13.92 7.56 17.01
C LYS A 84 -14.20 7.87 18.49
N LYS A 85 -13.39 8.71 19.13
CA LYS A 85 -13.48 9.04 20.55
C LYS A 85 -14.21 10.35 20.77
#